data_AF-A0A3C0GQP2-F1
#
_entry.id   AF-A0A3C0GQP2-F1
#
_cell.length_a   1.000
_cell.length_b   1.000
_cell.length_c   1.000
_cell.angle_alpha   90.00
_cell.angle_beta   90.00
_cell.angle_gamma   90.00
#
_symmetry.space_group_name_H-M   'P 1'
#
loop_
_entity.id
_entity.type
_entity.pdbx_description
1 polymer ?
#
loop_
_entity_poly.entity_id
_entity_poly.type
_entity_poly.pdbx_seq_one_letter_code
_entity_poly.pdbx_strand_id
1 'polypeptide(L)'
;FGWGIPMAFAAVQGEVPVIGWLLYGANILWSTAYDTWYAMVDRDDDLKMGSHSTAILFGDLDLVIQGILYALFLGTMALVGVRSGLGSAYWLSLGVAALLIVYEFMICQKRERDACFKAFLHNNWVGATLFAGIAAALAFH
;
A
#
# COMPACT_ATOMS: atom_id res chain seq x y z
N PHE A 1 -4.76 -9.26 7.18
CA PHE A 1 -3.58 -9.84 7.87
C PHE A 1 -2.84 -8.83 8.78
N GLY A 2 -3.23 -7.55 8.84
CA GLY A 2 -2.46 -6.50 9.54
C GLY A 2 -2.24 -6.67 11.05
N TRP A 3 -3.11 -7.38 11.76
CA TRP A 3 -2.98 -7.61 13.21
C TRP A 3 -1.68 -8.31 13.63
N GLY A 4 -1.01 -9.01 12.71
CA GLY A 4 0.30 -9.60 12.98
C GLY A 4 1.36 -8.57 13.41
N ILE A 5 1.24 -7.31 12.97
CA ILE A 5 2.18 -6.24 13.31
C ILE A 5 2.16 -5.91 14.81
N PRO A 6 1.04 -5.41 15.40
CA PRO A 6 1.00 -5.12 16.83
C PRO A 6 1.21 -6.37 17.68
N MET A 7 0.75 -7.55 17.23
CA MET A 7 0.99 -8.80 17.94
C MET A 7 2.48 -9.15 18.03
N ALA A 8 3.25 -8.96 16.95
CA ALA A 8 4.70 -9.20 16.96
C ALA A 8 5.42 -8.25 17.92
N PHE A 9 5.06 -6.96 17.95
CA PHE A 9 5.60 -6.01 18.92
C PHE A 9 5.26 -6.41 20.35
N ALA A 10 3.99 -6.69 20.65
CA ALA A 10 3.56 -7.12 21.97
C ALA A 10 4.26 -8.41 22.43
N ALA A 11 4.46 -9.37 21.52
CA ALA A 11 5.11 -10.63 21.83
C ALA A 11 6.61 -10.48 22.14
N VAL A 12 7.30 -9.57 21.44
CA VAL A 12 8.76 -9.40 21.60
C VAL A 12 9.11 -8.37 22.68
N GLN A 13 8.33 -7.29 22.79
CA GLN A 13 8.64 -6.14 23.65
C GLN A 13 7.73 -6.05 24.89
N GLY A 14 6.67 -6.84 24.98
CA GLY A 14 5.68 -6.77 26.07
C GLY A 14 4.71 -5.59 25.96
N GLU A 15 4.91 -4.71 24.98
CA GLU A 15 4.07 -3.55 24.69
C GLU A 15 4.03 -3.27 23.19
N VAL A 16 3.10 -2.41 22.75
CA VAL A 16 3.04 -1.95 21.36
C VAL A 16 3.46 -0.48 21.31
N PRO A 17 4.74 -0.18 20.99
CA PRO A 17 5.19 1.19 20.87
C PRO A 17 4.51 1.91 19.71
N VAL A 18 4.61 3.24 19.67
CA VAL A 18 4.03 4.09 18.62
C VAL A 18 4.41 3.62 17.21
N ILE A 19 5.64 3.12 17.02
CA ILE A 19 6.09 2.61 15.72
C ILE A 19 5.30 1.39 15.25
N GLY A 20 4.88 0.50 16.16
CA GLY A 20 4.04 -0.65 15.85
C GLY A 20 2.65 -0.23 15.36
N TRP A 21 2.08 0.79 15.98
CA TRP A 21 0.80 1.37 15.54
C TRP A 21 0.92 2.12 14.21
N LEU A 22 2.03 2.82 13.98
CA LEU A 22 2.31 3.47 12.68
C LEU A 22 2.43 2.44 11.55
N LEU A 23 3.17 1.35 11.76
CA LEU A 23 3.27 0.26 10.79
C LEU A 23 1.93 -0.43 10.55
N TYR A 24 1.11 -0.60 11.59
CA TYR A 24 -0.25 -1.12 11.46
C TYR A 24 -1.14 -0.18 10.62
N GLY A 25 -1.09 1.13 10.88
CA GLY A 25 -1.80 2.13 10.08
C GLY A 25 -1.33 2.15 8.61
N ALA A 26 -0.02 2.07 8.39
CA ALA A 26 0.55 1.94 7.05
C ALA A 26 0.04 0.67 6.34
N ASN A 27 -0.06 -0.46 7.06
CA ASN A 27 -0.59 -1.69 6.50
C ASN A 27 -2.06 -1.56 6.09
N ILE A 28 -2.90 -0.92 6.92
CA ILE A 28 -4.30 -0.67 6.57
C ILE A 28 -4.37 0.15 5.28
N LEU A 29 -3.69 1.30 5.23
CA LEU A 29 -3.67 2.18 4.07
C LEU A 29 -3.22 1.45 2.80
N TRP A 30 -2.14 0.68 2.90
CA TRP A 30 -1.61 -0.10 1.78
C TRP A 30 -2.57 -1.21 1.34
N SER A 31 -3.16 -1.95 2.28
CA SER A 31 -4.14 -2.99 1.97
C SER A 31 -5.39 -2.46 1.30
N THR A 32 -5.93 -1.36 1.82
CA THR A 32 -7.06 -0.70 1.18
C THR A 32 -6.68 -0.19 -0.21
N ALA A 33 -5.46 0.35 -0.39
CA ALA A 33 -5.00 0.77 -1.71
C ALA A 33 -4.93 -0.41 -2.68
N TYR A 34 -4.17 -1.47 -2.40
CA TYR A 34 -4.05 -2.56 -3.38
C TYR A 34 -5.36 -3.31 -3.60
N ASP A 35 -6.22 -3.45 -2.58
CA ASP A 35 -7.55 -4.05 -2.75
C ASP A 35 -8.46 -3.21 -3.65
N THR A 36 -8.24 -1.89 -3.70
CA THR A 36 -8.97 -1.02 -4.64
C THR A 36 -8.62 -1.33 -6.10
N TRP A 37 -7.38 -1.78 -6.40
CA TRP A 37 -7.08 -2.29 -7.74
C TRP A 37 -7.92 -3.52 -8.08
N TYR A 38 -8.08 -4.42 -7.13
CA TYR A 38 -8.92 -5.61 -7.30
C TYR A 38 -10.40 -5.23 -7.41
N ALA A 39 -10.88 -4.25 -6.66
CA ALA A 39 -12.25 -3.74 -6.79
C ALA A 39 -12.55 -3.16 -8.18
N MET A 40 -11.55 -2.56 -8.86
CA MET A 40 -11.70 -2.11 -10.24
C MET A 40 -11.83 -3.26 -11.24
N VAL A 41 -11.30 -4.45 -10.93
CA VAL A 41 -11.45 -5.67 -11.76
C VAL A 41 -12.90 -6.15 -11.77
N ASP A 42 -13.58 -6.07 -10.63
CA ASP A 42 -14.95 -6.59 -10.44
C ASP A 42 -16.04 -5.58 -10.87
N ARG A 43 -15.67 -4.32 -11.15
CA ARG A 43 -16.58 -3.23 -11.54
C ARG A 43 -17.54 -3.58 -12.67
N ASP A 44 -17.04 -4.16 -13.77
CA ASP A 44 -17.86 -4.47 -14.94
C ASP A 44 -18.85 -5.62 -14.69
N ASP A 45 -18.53 -6.52 -13.77
CA ASP A 45 -19.41 -7.63 -13.40
C ASP A 45 -20.46 -7.17 -12.37
N ASP A 46 -20.07 -6.29 -11.43
CA ASP A 46 -20.99 -5.64 -10.49
C ASP A 46 -22.05 -4.77 -11.21
N LEU A 47 -21.66 -4.06 -12.27
CA LEU A 47 -22.57 -3.29 -13.11
C LEU A 47 -23.59 -4.19 -13.84
N LYS A 48 -23.20 -5.38 -14.29
CA LYS A 48 -24.11 -6.33 -14.96
C LYS A 48 -25.14 -6.94 -14.01
N MET A 49 -24.81 -7.06 -12.72
CA MET A 49 -25.71 -7.62 -11.71
C MET A 49 -26.78 -6.63 -11.20
N GLY A 50 -26.85 -5.40 -11.74
CA GLY A 50 -27.88 -4.42 -11.36
C GLY A 50 -27.67 -3.81 -9.97
N SER A 51 -26.48 -3.98 -9.40
CA SER A 51 -26.05 -3.32 -8.17
C SER A 51 -25.89 -1.82 -8.45
N HIS A 52 -26.89 -1.02 -8.06
CA HIS A 52 -26.77 0.45 -7.97
C HIS A 52 -25.91 0.87 -6.76
N SER A 53 -24.80 0.17 -6.53
CA SER A 53 -23.87 0.51 -5.47
C SER A 53 -23.02 1.72 -5.86
N THR A 54 -22.34 2.28 -4.87
CA THR A 54 -21.55 3.53 -4.88
C THR A 54 -20.48 3.61 -6.00
N ALA A 55 -20.25 2.53 -6.75
CA ALA A 55 -19.42 2.43 -7.95
C ALA A 55 -19.81 3.39 -9.10
N ILE A 56 -21.08 3.82 -9.17
CA ILE A 56 -21.52 4.87 -10.11
C ILE A 56 -21.25 6.28 -9.54
N LEU A 57 -21.27 6.44 -8.20
CA LEU A 57 -21.05 7.72 -7.52
C LEU A 57 -19.55 8.08 -7.39
N PHE A 58 -18.68 7.07 -7.27
CA PHE A 58 -17.22 7.27 -7.26
C PHE A 58 -16.61 7.36 -8.66
N GLY A 59 -17.28 6.88 -9.72
CA GLY A 59 -17.02 7.23 -11.12
C GLY A 59 -15.54 7.44 -11.48
N ASP A 60 -15.14 8.71 -11.64
CA ASP A 60 -13.76 9.09 -12.00
C ASP A 60 -12.80 9.28 -10.82
N LEU A 61 -13.31 9.28 -9.59
CA LEU A 61 -12.56 9.51 -8.36
C LEU A 61 -11.81 8.28 -7.86
N ASP A 62 -12.05 7.09 -8.42
CA ASP A 62 -11.37 5.86 -8.00
C ASP A 62 -9.84 6.04 -8.00
N LEU A 63 -9.30 6.65 -9.06
CA LEU A 63 -7.87 6.94 -9.17
C LEU A 63 -7.42 8.06 -8.21
N VAL A 64 -8.29 9.00 -7.87
CA VAL A 64 -7.97 10.09 -6.92
C VAL A 64 -7.87 9.53 -5.51
N ILE A 65 -8.86 8.74 -5.09
CA ILE A 65 -8.89 8.08 -3.78
C ILE A 65 -7.71 7.12 -3.65
N GLN A 66 -7.44 6.36 -4.71
CA GLN A 66 -6.27 5.49 -4.77
C GLN A 66 -4.98 6.29 -4.58
N GLY A 67 -4.87 7.46 -5.24
CA GLY A 67 -3.72 8.34 -5.10
C GLY A 67 -3.55 8.85 -3.67
N ILE A 68 -4.65 9.23 -3.02
CA ILE A 68 -4.65 9.67 -1.62
C ILE A 68 -4.21 8.52 -0.70
N LEU A 69 -4.73 7.31 -0.88
CA LEU A 69 -4.37 6.15 -0.06
C LEU A 69 -2.88 5.82 -0.16
N TYR A 70 -2.33 5.77 -1.38
CA TYR A 70 -0.90 5.55 -1.57
C TYR A 70 -0.04 6.71 -1.05
N ALA A 71 -0.48 7.97 -1.21
CA ALA A 71 0.23 9.11 -0.66
C ALA A 71 0.27 9.07 0.87
N LEU A 72 -0.85 8.73 1.52
CA LEU A 72 -0.92 8.54 2.97
C LEU A 72 -0.07 7.36 3.43
N PHE A 73 -0.07 6.25 2.69
CA PHE A 73 0.79 5.10 2.95
C PHE A 73 2.27 5.49 2.88
N LEU A 74 2.72 6.11 1.79
CA LEU A 74 4.11 6.56 1.62
C LEU A 74 4.50 7.59 2.68
N GLY A 75 3.60 8.52 3.04
CA GLY A 75 3.82 9.48 4.11
C GLY A 75 3.96 8.82 5.49
N THR A 76 3.13 7.81 5.77
CA THR A 76 3.23 7.03 7.02
C THR A 76 4.52 6.24 7.07
N MET A 77 4.93 5.62 5.95
CA MET A 77 6.23 4.95 5.84
C MET A 77 7.39 5.94 6.01
N ALA A 78 7.36 7.11 5.37
CA ALA A 78 8.37 8.15 5.60
C ALA A 78 8.49 8.53 7.09
N LEU A 79 7.35 8.64 7.79
CA LEU A 79 7.33 8.89 9.24
C LEU A 79 7.96 7.74 10.04
N VAL A 80 7.71 6.48 9.66
CA VAL A 80 8.40 5.30 10.22
C VAL A 80 9.91 5.43 10.03
N GLY A 81 10.37 5.75 8.83
CA GLY A 81 11.80 5.95 8.53
C GLY A 81 12.47 6.99 9.41
N VAL A 82 11.83 8.16 9.57
CA VAL A 82 12.33 9.24 10.44
C VAL A 82 12.34 8.82 11.91
N ARG A 83 11.24 8.24 12.41
CA ARG A 83 11.10 7.83 13.83
C ARG A 83 12.07 6.72 14.23
N SER A 84 12.38 5.82 13.30
CA SER A 84 13.30 4.71 13.52
C SER A 84 14.76 5.03 13.16
N GLY A 85 15.03 6.25 12.66
CA GLY A 85 16.39 6.67 12.30
C GLY A 85 17.00 5.85 11.16
N LEU A 86 16.19 5.33 10.24
CA LEU A 86 16.67 4.42 9.19
C LEU A 86 17.56 5.14 8.17
N GLY A 87 18.66 4.48 7.81
CA GLY A 87 19.67 4.99 6.86
C GLY A 87 19.23 5.06 5.39
N SER A 88 20.17 5.41 4.52
CA SER A 88 19.94 5.68 3.09
C SER A 88 19.33 4.51 2.31
N ALA A 89 19.64 3.26 2.67
CA ALA A 89 19.07 2.07 2.07
C ALA A 89 17.53 2.04 2.16
N TYR A 90 16.98 2.46 3.30
CA TYR A 90 15.53 2.57 3.49
C TYR A 90 14.92 3.64 2.59
N TRP A 91 15.52 4.83 2.56
CA TRP A 91 15.02 5.94 1.73
C TRP A 91 15.08 5.63 0.23
N LEU A 92 16.11 4.93 -0.21
CA LEU A 92 16.19 4.42 -1.58
C LEU A 92 15.03 3.45 -1.88
N SER A 93 14.78 2.50 -0.97
CA SER A 93 13.67 1.56 -1.13
C SER A 93 12.30 2.24 -1.16
N LEU A 94 12.11 3.29 -0.37
CA LEU A 94 10.88 4.07 -0.35
C LEU A 94 10.68 4.82 -1.68
N GLY A 95 11.76 5.36 -2.24
CA GLY A 95 11.76 5.96 -3.58
C GLY A 95 11.41 4.95 -4.67
N VAL A 96 12.01 3.76 -4.64
CA VAL A 96 11.68 2.68 -5.59
C VAL A 96 10.22 2.22 -5.43
N ALA A 97 9.72 2.07 -4.20
CA ALA A 97 8.32 1.75 -3.94
C ALA A 97 7.37 2.80 -4.55
N ALA A 98 7.70 4.09 -4.44
CA ALA A 98 6.92 5.16 -5.07
C ALA A 98 6.92 5.05 -6.60
N LEU A 99 8.04 4.70 -7.23
CA LEU A 99 8.11 4.48 -8.69
C LEU A 99 7.28 3.27 -9.13
N LEU A 100 7.28 2.18 -8.34
CA LEU A 100 6.43 1.00 -8.60
C LEU A 100 4.95 1.36 -8.54
N ILE A 101 4.54 2.15 -7.55
CA ILE A 101 3.16 2.66 -7.44
C ILE A 101 2.82 3.54 -8.65
N VAL A 102 3.70 4.47 -9.05
CA VAL A 102 3.47 5.28 -10.26
C VAL A 102 3.26 4.39 -11.48
N TYR A 103 4.04 3.33 -11.63
CA TYR A 103 3.85 2.35 -12.71
C TYR A 103 2.48 1.67 -12.66
N GLU A 104 2.00 1.28 -11.47
CA GLU A 104 0.65 0.73 -11.28
C GLU A 104 -0.43 1.73 -11.74
N PHE A 105 -0.30 3.01 -11.41
CA PHE A 105 -1.20 4.06 -11.92
C PHE A 105 -1.16 4.21 -13.44
N MET A 106 0.02 4.13 -14.05
CA MET A 106 0.17 4.25 -15.51
C MET A 106 -0.55 3.12 -16.24
N ILE A 107 -0.42 1.88 -15.76
CA ILE A 107 -1.10 0.74 -16.39
C ILE A 107 -2.60 0.75 -16.12
N CYS A 108 -3.04 1.20 -14.94
CA CYS A 108 -4.45 1.26 -14.57
C CYS A 108 -5.20 2.53 -15.02
N GLN A 109 -4.54 3.44 -15.75
CA GLN A 109 -5.14 4.72 -16.12
C GLN A 109 -6.48 4.56 -16.86
N LYS A 110 -6.58 3.53 -17.71
CA LYS A 110 -7.80 3.22 -18.48
C LYS A 110 -8.80 2.32 -17.75
N ARG A 111 -8.47 1.88 -16.54
CA ARG A 111 -9.32 0.98 -15.71
C ARG A 111 -9.70 -0.31 -16.45
N GLU A 112 -8.81 -0.80 -17.31
CA GLU A 112 -8.98 -2.07 -18.00
C GLU A 112 -8.80 -3.21 -17.00
N ARG A 113 -9.73 -4.17 -16.99
CA ARG A 113 -9.76 -5.30 -16.03
C ARG A 113 -8.40 -5.99 -15.89
N ASP A 114 -7.79 -6.37 -17.01
CA ASP A 114 -6.51 -7.09 -17.03
C ASP A 114 -5.36 -6.23 -16.48
N ALA A 115 -5.39 -4.92 -16.74
CA ALA A 115 -4.38 -4.00 -16.25
C ALA A 115 -4.50 -3.77 -14.73
N CYS A 116 -5.73 -3.63 -14.22
CA CYS A 116 -6.02 -3.53 -12.78
C CYS A 116 -5.61 -4.80 -12.04
N PHE A 117 -5.90 -5.98 -12.61
CA PHE A 117 -5.46 -7.24 -12.02
C PHE A 117 -3.93 -7.38 -12.04
N LYS A 118 -3.28 -6.95 -13.12
CA LYS A 118 -1.82 -6.90 -13.21
C LYS A 118 -1.22 -5.96 -12.14
N ALA A 119 -1.80 -4.79 -11.91
CA ALA A 119 -1.36 -3.88 -10.86
C ALA A 119 -1.52 -4.49 -9.46
N PHE A 120 -2.66 -5.14 -9.19
CA PHE A 120 -2.88 -5.86 -7.93
C PHE A 120 -1.79 -6.90 -7.66
N LEU A 121 -1.46 -7.74 -8.65
CA LEU A 121 -0.39 -8.75 -8.51
C LEU A 121 1.00 -8.11 -8.40
N HIS A 122 1.25 -7.04 -9.17
CA HIS A 122 2.51 -6.31 -9.17
C HIS A 122 2.79 -5.64 -7.82
N ASN A 123 1.76 -5.21 -7.09
CA ASN A 123 1.90 -4.52 -5.81
C ASN A 123 2.65 -5.34 -4.74
N ASN A 124 2.80 -6.66 -4.91
CA ASN A 124 3.72 -7.47 -4.09
C ASN A 124 5.17 -6.92 -4.12
N TRP A 125 5.61 -6.32 -5.23
CA TRP A 125 6.93 -5.70 -5.36
C TRP A 125 7.09 -4.45 -4.49
N VAL A 126 6.01 -3.70 -4.23
CA VAL A 126 6.02 -2.56 -3.30
C VAL A 126 6.38 -3.06 -1.90
N GLY A 127 5.71 -4.11 -1.43
CA GLY A 127 5.97 -4.74 -0.14
C GLY A 127 7.38 -5.34 -0.05
N ALA A 128 7.80 -6.09 -1.08
CA ALA A 128 9.12 -6.72 -1.13
C ALA A 128 10.25 -5.68 -1.10
N THR A 129 10.10 -4.58 -1.84
CA THR A 129 11.09 -3.49 -1.89
C THR A 129 11.24 -2.82 -0.53
N LEU A 130 10.14 -2.47 0.14
CA LEU A 130 10.17 -1.86 1.47
C LEU A 130 10.75 -2.80 2.52
N PHE A 131 10.38 -4.08 2.48
CA PHE A 131 10.95 -5.09 3.36
C PHE A 131 12.47 -5.21 3.18
N ALA A 132 12.94 -5.32 1.93
CA ALA A 132 14.36 -5.39 1.62
C ALA A 132 15.11 -4.13 2.08
N GLY A 133 14.52 -2.95 1.91
CA GLY A 133 15.08 -1.69 2.37
C GLY A 133 15.20 -1.58 3.89
N ILE A 134 14.19 -2.03 4.64
CA ILE A 134 14.23 -2.10 6.10
C ILE A 134 15.30 -3.10 6.55
N ALA A 135 15.32 -4.30 5.97
CA ALA A 135 16.29 -5.34 6.30
C ALA A 135 17.73 -4.88 6.01
N ALA A 136 17.97 -4.27 4.85
CA ALA A 136 19.27 -3.70 4.49
C ALA A 136 19.66 -2.55 5.42
N ALA A 137 18.74 -1.63 5.71
CA ALA A 137 19.01 -0.53 6.63
C ALA A 137 19.42 -1.03 8.01
N LEU A 138 18.75 -2.06 8.55
CA LEU A 138 19.09 -2.65 9.84
C LEU A 138 20.38 -3.51 9.81
N ALA A 139 20.72 -4.11 8.67
CA ALA A 139 21.93 -4.93 8.52
C ALA A 139 23.22 -4.09 8.36
N PHE A 140 23.11 -2.89 7.79
CA PHE A 140 24.23 -1.97 7.58
C PHE A 140 24.28 -0.85 8.63
N HIS A 141 23.50 -0.97 9.71
CA HIS A 141 23.41 -0.01 10.82
C HIS A 141 24.42 -0.29 11.94
#